data_AF-A0A538JH64-F1
#
_entry.id   AF-A0A538JH64-F1
#
_cell.length_a   1.000
_cell.length_b   1.000
_cell.length_c   1.000
_cell.angle_alpha   90.00
_cell.angle_beta   90.00
_cell.angle_gamma   90.00
#
_symmetry.space_group_name_H-M   'P 1'
#
loop_
_entity.id
_entity.type
_entity.pdbx_description
1 polymer ?
#
loop_
_entity_poly.entity_id
_entity_poly.type
_entity_poly.pdbx_seq_one_letter_code
_entity_poly.pdbx_strand_id
1 'polypeptide(L)'
;MRATRLNHVSIHASDMEASLRFYTDVFGMERLPSPNFAQHVEWLRLGDQQLHLFHRQTAAPEFHHIALDVDDFEAVYLKAKELGLLDEDSFGAAVRELPGGAVQMYIRDPAGNLVELDWPDVNTLDRSVIANIRRVVDERPQSDEALRSTLYHEVD
;
A
#
# COMPACT_ATOMS: atom_id res chain seq x y z
N MET A 1 4.86 -28.80 -7.63
CA MET A 1 4.81 -27.51 -8.35
C MET A 1 4.83 -26.39 -7.33
N ARG A 2 5.53 -25.28 -7.57
CA ARG A 2 5.73 -24.19 -6.60
C ARG A 2 5.60 -22.84 -7.31
N ALA A 3 4.82 -21.92 -6.73
CA ALA A 3 4.84 -20.51 -7.12
C ALA A 3 6.14 -19.86 -6.61
N THR A 4 6.78 -19.04 -7.44
CA THR A 4 8.12 -18.48 -7.14
C THR A 4 8.09 -17.03 -6.70
N ARG A 5 7.10 -16.26 -7.14
CA ARG A 5 6.86 -14.87 -6.76
C ARG A 5 5.46 -14.43 -7.18
N LEU A 6 5.00 -13.32 -6.61
CA LEU A 6 3.92 -12.55 -7.22
C LEU A 6 4.43 -11.96 -8.55
N ASN A 7 3.55 -11.91 -9.55
CA ASN A 7 3.92 -11.42 -10.88
C ASN A 7 3.50 -9.98 -11.13
N HIS A 8 2.23 -9.73 -10.89
CA HIS A 8 1.64 -8.41 -10.92
C HIS A 8 0.42 -8.47 -10.01
N VAL A 9 -0.09 -7.29 -9.66
CA VAL A 9 -1.42 -7.15 -9.09
C VAL A 9 -2.26 -6.33 -10.04
N SER A 10 -3.53 -6.71 -10.20
CA SER A 10 -4.50 -5.95 -10.98
C SER A 10 -5.57 -5.41 -10.06
N ILE A 11 -5.72 -4.10 -10.03
CA ILE A 11 -6.78 -3.40 -9.29
C ILE A 11 -7.67 -2.65 -10.28
N HIS A 12 -8.89 -2.35 -9.86
CA HIS A 12 -9.81 -1.62 -10.73
C HIS A 12 -9.56 -0.11 -10.63
N ALA A 13 -9.73 0.58 -11.75
CA ALA A 13 -9.78 2.03 -11.83
C ALA A 13 -11.18 2.43 -12.30
N SER A 14 -11.89 3.25 -11.52
CA SER A 14 -13.16 3.85 -11.95
C SER A 14 -12.92 5.06 -12.88
N ASP A 15 -11.78 5.73 -12.75
CA ASP A 15 -11.30 6.77 -13.65
C ASP A 15 -9.82 6.48 -13.95
N MET A 16 -9.53 6.06 -15.19
CA MET A 16 -8.17 5.66 -15.56
C MET A 16 -7.18 6.82 -15.49
N GLU A 17 -7.58 8.03 -15.87
CA GLU A 17 -6.69 9.18 -15.87
C GLU A 17 -6.37 9.60 -14.43
N ALA A 18 -7.38 9.63 -13.55
CA ALA A 18 -7.18 9.91 -12.14
C ALA A 18 -6.29 8.86 -11.47
N SER A 19 -6.52 7.57 -11.72
CA SER A 19 -5.68 6.49 -11.18
C SER A 19 -4.24 6.56 -11.71
N LEU A 20 -4.03 6.77 -13.01
CA LEU A 20 -2.69 6.93 -13.57
C LEU A 20 -1.94 8.10 -12.94
N ARG A 21 -2.58 9.26 -12.83
CA ARG A 21 -2.01 10.43 -12.15
C ARG A 21 -1.66 10.13 -10.71
N PHE A 22 -2.55 9.47 -9.98
CA PHE A 22 -2.29 9.12 -8.59
C PHE A 22 -1.03 8.26 -8.44
N TYR A 23 -0.92 7.14 -9.15
CA TYR A 23 0.23 6.25 -9.00
C TYR A 23 1.54 6.83 -9.57
N THR A 24 1.46 7.72 -10.56
CA THR A 24 2.64 8.43 -11.10
C THR A 24 3.08 9.58 -10.19
N ASP A 25 2.16 10.39 -9.68
CA ASP A 25 2.48 11.58 -8.88
C ASP A 25 2.79 11.26 -7.41
N VAL A 26 2.11 10.27 -6.82
CA VAL A 26 2.29 9.89 -5.40
C VAL A 26 3.43 8.89 -5.22
N PHE A 27 3.55 7.93 -6.13
CA PHE A 27 4.51 6.81 -6.00
C PHE A 27 5.61 6.81 -7.07
N GLY A 28 5.63 7.78 -7.99
CA GLY A 28 6.66 7.85 -9.02
C GLY A 28 6.63 6.69 -10.03
N MET A 29 5.52 5.93 -10.11
CA MET A 29 5.46 4.75 -10.98
C MET A 29 5.53 5.14 -12.46
N GLU A 30 6.28 4.37 -13.24
CA GLU A 30 6.42 4.57 -14.69
C GLU A 30 5.32 3.83 -15.46
N ARG A 31 4.70 4.48 -16.44
CA ARG A 31 3.81 3.80 -17.40
C ARG A 31 4.58 2.88 -18.33
N LEU A 32 4.11 1.64 -18.47
CA LEU A 32 4.66 0.64 -19.36
C LEU A 32 3.75 0.45 -20.59
N PRO A 33 4.31 -0.01 -21.73
CA PRO A 33 3.49 -0.47 -22.83
C PRO A 33 2.58 -1.63 -22.38
N SER A 34 1.27 -1.48 -22.58
CA SER A 34 0.30 -2.56 -22.38
C SER A 34 -0.23 -3.05 -23.73
N PRO A 35 -0.56 -4.34 -23.87
CA PRO A 35 -1.28 -4.84 -25.03
C PRO A 35 -2.65 -4.16 -25.19
N ASN A 36 -3.11 -4.05 -26.43
CA ASN A 36 -4.47 -3.59 -26.69
C ASN A 36 -5.47 -4.73 -26.40
N PHE A 37 -6.11 -4.67 -25.24
CA PHE A 37 -7.14 -5.64 -24.83
C PHE A 37 -8.55 -5.12 -25.16
N ALA A 38 -9.55 -6.01 -25.07
CA ALA A 38 -10.95 -5.62 -25.19
C ALA A 38 -11.42 -4.69 -24.05
N GLN A 39 -10.74 -4.75 -22.90
CA GLN A 39 -10.91 -3.82 -21.79
C GLN A 39 -9.74 -2.84 -21.75
N HIS A 40 -9.98 -1.60 -21.32
CA HIS A 40 -8.90 -0.64 -21.09
C HIS A 40 -8.08 -1.06 -19.85
N VAL A 41 -6.81 -1.42 -20.09
CA VAL A 41 -5.84 -1.79 -19.06
C VAL A 41 -4.55 -1.03 -19.28
N GLU A 42 -4.04 -0.42 -18.22
CA GLU A 42 -2.76 0.31 -18.20
C GLU A 42 -1.81 -0.41 -17.25
N TRP A 43 -0.53 -0.46 -17.61
CA TRP A 43 0.51 -1.12 -16.83
C TRP A 43 1.45 -0.08 -16.23
N LEU A 44 1.78 -0.25 -14.95
CA LEU A 44 2.69 0.59 -14.19
C LEU A 44 3.84 -0.25 -13.63
N ARG A 45 5.07 0.27 -13.68
CA ARG A 45 6.26 -0.36 -13.11
C ARG A 45 6.29 -0.19 -11.58
N LEU A 46 6.55 -1.29 -10.88
CA LEU A 46 6.83 -1.32 -9.44
C LEU A 46 8.02 -2.26 -9.20
N GLY A 47 9.23 -1.71 -9.13
CA GLY A 47 10.45 -2.53 -9.07
C GLY A 47 10.56 -3.48 -10.27
N ASP A 48 10.69 -4.78 -10.00
CA ASP A 48 10.66 -5.87 -11.00
C ASP A 48 9.25 -6.44 -11.24
N GLN A 49 8.24 -5.93 -10.53
CA GLN A 49 6.83 -6.26 -10.64
C GLN A 49 6.04 -5.18 -11.38
N GLN A 50 4.73 -5.38 -11.49
CA GLN A 50 3.83 -4.46 -12.17
C GLN A 50 2.53 -4.30 -11.38
N LEU A 51 1.99 -3.08 -11.42
CA LEU A 51 0.60 -2.79 -11.08
C LEU A 51 -0.19 -2.61 -12.37
N HIS A 52 -1.29 -3.33 -12.52
CA HIS A 52 -2.19 -3.20 -13.65
C HIS A 52 -3.45 -2.46 -13.20
N LEU A 53 -3.76 -1.34 -13.85
CA LEU A 53 -5.00 -0.61 -13.66
C LEU A 53 -6.00 -1.11 -14.69
N PHE A 54 -7.09 -1.70 -14.21
CA PHE A 54 -8.15 -2.27 -15.03
C PHE A 54 -9.39 -1.37 -14.95
N HIS A 55 -9.75 -0.70 -16.05
CA HIS A 55 -10.91 0.20 -16.01
C HIS A 55 -12.20 -0.58 -15.72
N ARG A 56 -12.88 -0.30 -14.61
CA ARG A 56 -14.15 -0.93 -14.25
C ARG A 56 -14.95 -0.06 -13.27
N GLN A 57 -16.25 0.06 -13.52
CA GLN A 57 -17.20 0.73 -12.63
C GLN A 57 -17.74 -0.25 -11.59
N THR A 58 -16.99 -0.43 -10.51
CA THR A 58 -17.40 -1.27 -9.37
C THR A 58 -16.83 -0.68 -8.09
N ALA A 59 -17.44 -0.98 -6.95
CA ALA A 59 -16.92 -0.53 -5.66
C ALA A 59 -15.68 -1.34 -5.28
N ALA A 60 -14.69 -0.65 -4.72
CA ALA A 60 -13.54 -1.31 -4.14
C ALA A 60 -13.94 -2.18 -2.94
N PRO A 61 -13.34 -3.38 -2.78
CA PRO A 61 -13.47 -4.13 -1.55
C PRO A 61 -12.96 -3.30 -0.36
N GLU A 62 -13.64 -3.40 0.78
CA GLU A 62 -13.34 -2.59 1.96
C GLU A 62 -11.95 -2.88 2.53
N PHE A 63 -11.60 -4.17 2.71
CA PHE A 63 -10.38 -4.57 3.41
C PHE A 63 -9.27 -5.13 2.50
N HIS A 64 -9.59 -5.53 1.26
CA HIS A 64 -8.55 -6.05 0.37
C HIS A 64 -7.65 -4.89 -0.07
N HIS A 65 -6.34 -5.10 0.03
CA HIS A 65 -5.35 -4.09 -0.28
C HIS A 65 -4.22 -4.64 -1.14
N ILE A 66 -3.50 -3.72 -1.77
CA ILE A 66 -2.15 -3.95 -2.25
C ILE A 66 -1.19 -3.33 -1.25
N ALA A 67 -0.09 -4.01 -0.96
CA ALA A 67 0.95 -3.53 -0.05
C ALA A 67 2.19 -3.12 -0.85
N LEU A 68 2.76 -1.95 -0.52
CA LEU A 68 3.88 -1.35 -1.22
C LEU A 68 4.98 -0.99 -0.22
N ASP A 69 6.22 -1.36 -0.55
CA ASP A 69 7.39 -0.67 -0.01
C ASP A 69 7.59 0.67 -0.73
N VAL A 70 8.04 1.65 0.03
CA VAL A 70 8.41 2.99 -0.45
C VAL A 70 9.81 3.33 0.06
N ASP A 71 10.51 4.23 -0.62
CA ASP A 71 11.84 4.69 -0.21
C ASP A 71 11.80 5.89 0.76
N ASP A 72 10.66 6.58 0.83
CA ASP A 72 10.41 7.68 1.76
C ASP A 72 8.97 7.61 2.32
N PHE A 73 8.81 6.88 3.43
CA PHE A 73 7.52 6.69 4.07
C PHE A 73 6.90 7.98 4.61
N GLU A 74 7.74 8.90 5.10
CA GLU A 74 7.30 10.17 5.68
C GLU A 74 6.78 11.14 4.62
N ALA A 75 7.45 11.20 3.47
CA ALA A 75 6.97 11.97 2.32
C ALA A 75 5.61 11.47 1.84
N VAL A 76 5.42 10.15 1.74
CA VAL A 76 4.11 9.58 1.36
C VAL A 76 3.06 9.88 2.42
N TYR A 77 3.38 9.77 3.71
CA TYR A 77 2.45 10.14 4.80
C TYR A 77 2.01 11.60 4.70
N LEU A 78 2.97 12.53 4.54
CA LEU A 78 2.67 13.96 4.42
C LEU A 78 1.81 14.24 3.19
N LYS A 79 2.11 13.60 2.06
CA LYS A 79 1.34 13.75 0.82
C LYS A 79 -0.07 13.20 0.96
N ALA A 80 -0.22 12.01 1.56
CA ALA A 80 -1.51 11.39 1.82
C ALA A 80 -2.36 12.25 2.76
N LYS A 81 -1.75 12.83 3.79
CA LYS A 81 -2.42 13.74 4.72
C LYS A 81 -2.85 15.04 4.03
N GLU A 82 -1.99 15.64 3.21
CA GLU A 82 -2.32 16.84 2.42
C GLU A 82 -3.55 16.62 1.53
N LEU A 83 -3.61 15.45 0.89
CA LEU A 83 -4.66 15.08 -0.06
C LEU A 83 -5.90 14.45 0.60
N GLY A 84 -5.90 14.24 1.93
CA GLY A 84 -7.02 13.61 2.65
C GLY A 84 -7.23 12.13 2.30
N LEU A 85 -6.16 11.40 2.04
CA LEU A 85 -6.19 10.01 1.56
C LEU A 85 -6.05 8.96 2.66
N LEU A 86 -5.66 9.36 3.87
CA LEU A 86 -5.46 8.45 5.01
C LEU A 86 -6.76 7.71 5.35
N ASP A 87 -6.68 6.39 5.47
CA ASP A 87 -7.81 5.52 5.83
C ASP A 87 -7.74 5.18 7.32
N GLU A 88 -8.61 5.77 8.13
CA GLU A 88 -8.70 5.47 9.57
C GLU A 88 -9.77 4.43 9.89
N ASP A 89 -10.61 4.07 8.92
CA ASP A 89 -11.83 3.28 9.14
C ASP A 89 -11.58 1.76 9.04
N SER A 90 -10.86 1.31 8.00
CA SER A 90 -10.77 -0.13 7.66
C SER A 90 -10.09 -0.92 8.77
N PHE A 91 -9.00 -0.39 9.30
CA PHE A 91 -8.30 -1.02 10.41
C PHE A 91 -8.31 -0.17 11.67
N GLY A 92 -9.14 0.87 11.78
CA GLY A 92 -9.31 1.67 12.99
C GLY A 92 -8.16 2.64 13.32
N ALA A 93 -7.16 2.74 12.44
CA ALA A 93 -6.08 3.73 12.47
C ALA A 93 -5.37 3.76 11.11
N ALA A 94 -5.00 4.96 10.65
CA ALA A 94 -4.26 5.13 9.40
C ALA A 94 -2.82 4.65 9.47
N VAL A 95 -2.17 4.69 10.65
CA VAL A 95 -0.80 4.21 10.82
C VAL A 95 -0.71 3.28 12.03
N ARG A 96 -0.13 2.10 11.83
CA ARG A 96 -0.04 1.03 12.83
C ARG A 96 1.38 0.51 12.97
N GLU A 97 1.80 0.25 14.21
CA GLU A 97 3.05 -0.44 14.53
C GLU A 97 2.74 -1.90 14.85
N LEU A 98 3.35 -2.81 14.10
CA LEU A 98 3.27 -4.26 14.28
C LEU A 98 4.19 -4.72 15.42
N PRO A 99 3.97 -5.92 16.00
CA PRO A 99 4.80 -6.43 17.10
C PRO A 99 6.30 -6.48 16.80
N GLY A 100 6.68 -6.73 15.54
CA GLY A 100 8.07 -6.75 15.07
C GLY A 100 8.70 -5.38 14.81
N GLY A 101 7.98 -4.27 15.04
CA GLY A 101 8.46 -2.91 14.82
C GLY A 101 8.22 -2.35 13.41
N ALA A 102 7.78 -3.19 12.47
CA ALA A 102 7.32 -2.73 11.16
C ALA A 102 6.07 -1.84 11.29
N VAL A 103 5.90 -0.93 10.34
CA VAL A 103 4.80 0.04 10.31
C VAL A 103 3.97 -0.19 9.05
N GLN A 104 2.65 -0.16 9.21
CA GLN A 104 1.69 -0.18 8.12
C GLN A 104 0.97 1.17 8.10
N MET A 105 0.86 1.79 6.92
CA MET A 105 -0.01 2.93 6.68
C MET A 105 -1.07 2.60 5.63
N TYR A 106 -2.31 3.00 5.87
CA TYR A 106 -3.41 2.73 4.96
C TYR A 106 -3.91 4.03 4.30
N ILE A 107 -4.03 4.00 2.97
CA ILE A 107 -4.61 5.09 2.19
C ILE A 107 -5.62 4.56 1.16
N ARG A 108 -6.48 5.46 0.65
CA ARG A 108 -7.40 5.16 -0.46
C ARG A 108 -6.92 5.79 -1.75
N ASP A 109 -6.89 5.01 -2.83
CA ASP A 109 -6.67 5.53 -4.18
C ASP A 109 -7.95 6.20 -4.75
N PRO A 110 -7.91 6.85 -5.93
CA PRO A 110 -9.08 7.52 -6.50
C PRO A 110 -10.28 6.62 -6.80
N ALA A 111 -10.07 5.31 -6.94
CA ALA A 111 -11.13 4.32 -7.13
C ALA A 111 -11.60 3.71 -5.80
N GLY A 112 -11.02 4.11 -4.67
CA GLY A 112 -11.30 3.61 -3.34
C GLY A 112 -10.57 2.31 -3.00
N ASN A 113 -9.62 1.84 -3.82
CA ASN A 113 -8.79 0.71 -3.46
C ASN A 113 -7.99 1.04 -2.20
N LEU A 114 -7.88 0.09 -1.28
CA LEU A 114 -7.02 0.23 -0.12
C LEU A 114 -5.57 -0.05 -0.54
N VAL A 115 -4.67 0.87 -0.22
CA VAL A 115 -3.23 0.74 -0.44
C VAL A 115 -2.55 0.77 0.93
N GLU A 116 -1.87 -0.31 1.26
CA GLU A 116 -1.02 -0.46 2.44
C GLU A 116 0.40 -0.03 2.04
N LEU A 117 1.02 0.83 2.85
CA LEU A 117 2.42 1.21 2.73
C LEU A 117 3.13 0.63 3.93
N ASP A 118 4.22 -0.07 3.66
CA ASP A 118 5.00 -0.73 4.71
C ASP A 118 6.34 -0.04 4.93
N TRP A 119 6.79 -0.06 6.18
CA TRP A 119 8.10 0.41 6.57
C TRP A 119 8.73 -0.54 7.60
N PRO A 120 10.02 -0.90 7.47
CA PRO A 120 10.59 -2.01 8.23
C PRO A 120 10.83 -1.72 9.71
N ASP A 121 11.09 -0.47 10.10
CA ASP A 121 11.43 -0.14 11.49
C ASP A 121 10.91 1.24 11.89
N VAL A 122 9.92 1.23 12.79
CA VAL A 122 9.31 2.43 13.36
C VAL A 122 10.32 3.36 14.06
N ASN A 123 11.47 2.86 14.52
CA ASN A 123 12.48 3.66 15.21
C ASN A 123 13.26 4.58 14.26
N THR A 124 13.14 4.35 12.95
CA THR A 124 13.75 5.19 11.92
C THR A 124 12.84 6.35 11.47
N LEU A 125 11.59 6.38 11.94
CA LEU A 125 10.64 7.45 11.65
C LEU A 125 10.71 8.58 12.68
N ASP A 126 10.64 9.82 12.21
CA ASP A 126 10.45 11.02 13.01
C ASP A 126 9.00 11.08 13.53
N ARG A 127 8.87 10.81 14.84
CA ARG A 127 7.59 10.87 15.56
C ARG A 127 6.98 12.29 15.57
N SER A 128 7.73 13.33 15.23
CA SER A 128 7.18 14.68 15.03
C SER A 128 6.43 14.83 13.72
N VAL A 129 6.76 14.02 12.71
CA VAL A 129 6.05 13.93 11.42
C VAL A 129 4.84 13.02 11.57
N ILE A 130 5.05 11.80 12.07
CA ILE A 130 4.01 10.78 12.23
C ILE A 130 3.67 10.61 13.71
N ALA A 131 2.86 11.53 14.23
CA ALA A 131 2.57 11.61 15.67
C ALA A 131 1.63 10.49 16.19
N ASN A 132 0.73 9.98 15.34
CA ASN A 132 -0.35 9.08 15.76
C ASN A 132 -0.16 7.67 15.20
N ILE A 133 0.80 6.93 15.72
CA ILE A 133 1.03 5.52 15.38
C ILE A 133 0.37 4.64 16.43
N ARG A 134 -0.58 3.79 16.03
CA ARG A 134 -1.25 2.86 16.95
C ARG A 134 -0.54 1.53 17.00
N ARG A 135 -0.14 1.11 18.20
CA ARG A 135 0.62 -0.12 18.40
C ARG A 135 -0.34 -1.29 18.59
N VAL A 136 -0.22 -2.32 17.75
CA VAL A 136 -1.09 -3.49 17.82
C VAL A 136 -0.95 -4.21 19.17
N VAL A 137 0.25 -4.20 19.76
CA VAL A 137 0.55 -4.81 21.07
C VAL A 137 -0.20 -4.14 22.23
N ASP A 138 -0.57 -2.87 22.10
CA ASP A 138 -1.29 -2.12 23.13
C ASP A 138 -2.82 -2.35 23.04
N GLU A 139 -3.31 -2.77 21.86
CA GLU A 139 -4.74 -2.98 21.59
C GLU A 139 -5.18 -4.43 21.78
N ARG A 140 -4.29 -5.40 21.55
CA ARG A 140 -4.61 -6.84 21.59
C ARG A 140 -3.46 -7.65 22.19
N PRO A 141 -3.75 -8.65 23.06
CA PRO A 141 -2.74 -9.60 23.52
C PRO A 141 -2.10 -10.34 22.35
N GLN A 142 -0.77 -10.46 22.39
CA GLN A 142 0.00 -11.18 21.37
C GLN A 142 0.47 -12.53 21.91
N SER A 143 0.36 -13.58 21.09
CA SER A 143 1.02 -14.85 21.37
C SER A 143 2.52 -14.74 21.08
N ASP A 144 3.31 -15.69 21.59
CA ASP A 144 4.73 -15.79 21.25
C ASP A 144 4.96 -15.89 19.74
N GLU A 145 4.02 -16.51 19.00
CA GLU A 145 4.07 -16.58 17.53
C GLU A 145 3.83 -15.21 16.90
N ALA A 146 2.80 -14.48 17.32
CA ALA A 146 2.50 -13.16 16.79
C ALA A 146 3.63 -12.15 17.05
N LEU A 147 4.29 -12.25 18.21
CA LEU A 147 5.48 -11.44 18.53
C LEU A 147 6.67 -11.67 17.58
N ARG A 148 6.69 -12.79 16.83
CA ARG A 148 7.73 -13.10 15.84
C ARG A 148 7.29 -12.80 14.39
N SER A 149 6.10 -12.25 14.18
CA SER A 149 5.63 -11.88 12.85
C SER A 149 6.51 -10.78 12.25
N THR A 150 6.76 -10.88 10.94
CA THR A 150 7.48 -9.87 10.16
C THR A 150 6.90 -9.83 8.77
N LEU A 151 6.84 -8.63 8.18
CA LEU A 151 6.53 -8.44 6.76
C LEU A 151 7.79 -8.63 5.88
N TYR A 152 8.96 -8.43 6.49
CA TYR A 152 10.26 -8.43 5.81
C TYR A 152 10.99 -9.73 6.13
N HIS A 153 11.25 -10.51 5.08
CA HIS A 153 12.00 -11.75 5.13
C HIS A 153 13.31 -11.59 4.37
N GLU A 154 14.39 -12.18 4.90
CA GLU A 154 15.66 -12.25 4.19
C GLU A 154 15.48 -13.01 2.87
N VAL A 155 16.04 -12.46 1.78
CA VAL A 155 16.08 -13.13 0.48
C VAL A 155 17.41 -13.87 0.41
N ASP A 156 17.36 -15.21 0.40
CA ASP A 156 18.51 -16.09 0.20
C ASP A 156 19.22 -15.86 -1.15
#